data_AF-A0A1Y6G2J9-F1
#
_entry.id   AF-A0A1Y6G2J9-F1
#
_cell.length_a   1.000
_cell.length_b   1.000
_cell.length_c   1.000
_cell.angle_alpha   90.00
_cell.angle_beta   90.00
_cell.angle_gamma   90.00
#
_symmetry.space_group_name_H-M   'P 1'
#
loop_
_entity.id
_entity.type
_entity.pdbx_description
1 polymer ?
#
loop_
_entity_poly.entity_id
_entity_poly.type
_entity_poly.pdbx_seq_one_letter_code
_entity_poly.pdbx_strand_id
1 'polypeptide(L)'
;MKKFTFFILIVLFLSGCTGTTSQSENLIQKLQEEDHTVIEMGVGNSSGPRLFSVNATYYKVDGKPLAIYEFPNEKEAKKESKTISEDGTRIGRVIVEPIDIPHFYQKGEIIVSYIGSDTKLEKDLENVLGKSITNSPILNK
;
A
#
# COMPACT_ATOMS: atom_id res chain seq x y z
N MET A 1 6.64 6.81 -50.98
CA MET A 1 6.92 8.05 -50.22
C MET A 1 7.14 7.65 -48.78
N LYS A 2 8.24 8.13 -48.18
CA LYS A 2 8.87 7.58 -46.98
C LYS A 2 8.13 7.99 -45.69
N LYS A 3 8.04 7.01 -44.81
CA LYS A 3 7.64 6.99 -43.38
C LYS A 3 7.84 8.32 -42.65
N PHE A 4 6.77 8.87 -42.08
CA PHE A 4 6.81 9.97 -41.12
C PHE A 4 7.09 9.40 -39.73
N THR A 5 8.38 9.35 -39.39
CA THR A 5 8.87 9.02 -38.05
C THR A 5 8.53 10.20 -37.12
N PHE A 6 7.59 10.00 -36.19
CA PHE A 6 7.29 10.99 -35.16
C PHE A 6 8.37 10.87 -34.07
N PHE A 7 9.37 11.74 -34.17
CA PHE A 7 10.43 11.91 -33.17
C PHE A 7 9.80 12.61 -31.95
N ILE A 8 9.32 11.83 -30.97
CA ILE A 8 8.96 12.37 -29.66
C ILE A 8 10.26 12.67 -28.94
N LEU A 9 10.54 13.96 -28.83
CA LEU A 9 11.55 14.56 -27.97
C LEU A 9 11.07 14.39 -26.52
N ILE A 10 11.33 13.23 -25.90
CA ILE A 10 11.17 13.10 -24.45
C ILE A 10 12.28 13.90 -23.79
N VAL A 11 11.85 14.94 -23.11
CA VAL A 11 12.63 15.85 -22.30
C VAL A 11 13.40 15.06 -21.24
N LEU A 12 14.72 15.27 -21.21
CA LEU A 12 15.62 14.89 -20.13
C LEU A 12 15.14 15.50 -18.80
N PHE A 13 14.48 14.72 -17.96
CA PHE A 13 14.46 15.00 -16.53
C PHE A 13 15.78 14.53 -15.92
N LEU A 14 16.81 15.36 -16.08
CA LEU A 14 17.94 15.40 -15.17
C LEU A 14 17.46 15.95 -13.83
N SER A 15 17.07 15.06 -12.93
CA SER A 15 16.97 15.33 -11.50
C SER A 15 17.26 14.04 -10.76
N GLY A 16 18.51 13.59 -10.85
CA GLY A 16 19.04 12.60 -9.94
C GLY A 16 19.11 13.20 -8.54
N CYS A 17 18.00 13.20 -7.81
CA CYS A 17 18.08 13.12 -6.37
C CYS A 17 18.70 11.75 -6.08
N THR A 18 19.92 11.73 -5.57
CA THR A 18 20.39 10.62 -4.72
C THR A 18 19.65 10.71 -3.38
N GLY A 19 18.32 10.66 -3.44
CA GLY A 19 17.44 10.48 -2.30
C GLY A 19 17.16 8.99 -2.22
N THR A 20 17.27 8.43 -1.02
CA THR A 20 16.73 7.10 -0.76
C THR A 20 15.24 7.14 -1.12
N THR A 21 14.85 6.45 -2.20
CA THR A 21 13.44 6.25 -2.56
C THR A 21 12.73 5.63 -1.37
N SER A 22 11.61 6.22 -0.98
CA SER A 22 10.83 5.73 0.17
C SER A 22 10.32 4.30 -0.11
N GLN A 23 10.03 3.53 0.94
CA GLN A 23 9.48 2.18 0.75
C GLN A 23 8.07 2.23 0.16
N SER A 24 7.33 3.29 0.45
CA SER A 24 6.03 3.57 -0.19
C SER A 24 6.21 3.75 -1.70
N GLU A 25 7.14 4.61 -2.12
CA GLU A 25 7.40 4.86 -3.54
C GLU A 25 7.85 3.58 -4.27
N ASN A 26 8.68 2.76 -3.62
CA ASN A 26 9.10 1.47 -4.18
C ASN A 26 7.93 0.50 -4.39
N LEU A 27 7.00 0.40 -3.42
CA LEU A 27 5.81 -0.41 -3.56
C LEU A 27 4.92 0.08 -4.70
N ILE A 28 4.67 1.40 -4.77
CA ILE A 28 3.83 1.99 -5.83
C ILE A 28 4.43 1.73 -7.20
N GLN A 29 5.74 1.92 -7.36
CA GLN A 29 6.44 1.60 -8.60
C GLN A 29 6.28 0.12 -8.98
N LYS A 30 6.44 -0.80 -8.02
CA LYS A 30 6.28 -2.23 -8.28
C LYS A 30 4.85 -2.59 -8.73
N LEU A 31 3.83 -1.99 -8.12
CA LEU A 31 2.44 -2.22 -8.53
C LEU A 31 2.19 -1.71 -9.96
N GLN A 32 2.75 -0.55 -10.32
CA GLN A 32 2.66 -0.02 -11.68
C GLN A 32 3.40 -0.88 -12.71
N GLU A 33 4.55 -1.46 -12.34
CA GLU A 33 5.29 -2.43 -13.17
C GLU A 33 4.50 -3.73 -13.42
N GLU A 34 3.60 -4.10 -12.50
CA GLU A 34 2.66 -5.24 -12.62
C GLU A 34 1.32 -4.84 -13.29
N ASP A 35 1.34 -3.78 -14.09
CA ASP A 35 0.21 -3.22 -14.86
C ASP A 35 -0.99 -2.74 -14.03
N HIS A 36 -0.82 -2.47 -12.73
CA HIS A 36 -1.89 -1.88 -11.93
C HIS A 36 -2.00 -0.36 -12.17
N THR A 37 -3.24 0.13 -12.27
CA THR A 37 -3.53 1.57 -12.22
C THR A 37 -3.52 2.03 -10.77
N VAL A 38 -2.55 2.89 -10.41
CA VAL A 38 -2.43 3.45 -9.07
C VAL A 38 -2.79 4.93 -9.07
N ILE A 39 -3.74 5.33 -8.22
CA ILE A 39 -4.17 6.72 -8.02
C ILE A 39 -3.97 7.09 -6.55
N GLU A 40 -3.13 8.09 -6.28
CA GLU A 40 -3.01 8.65 -4.93
C GLU A 40 -4.25 9.50 -4.58
N MET A 41 -4.86 9.19 -3.44
CA MET A 41 -6.04 9.90 -2.91
C MET A 41 -5.66 10.96 -1.86
N GLY A 42 -4.40 10.97 -1.44
CA GLY A 42 -3.81 11.92 -0.49
C GLY A 42 -3.60 11.35 0.91
N VAL A 43 -3.07 12.20 1.80
CA VAL A 43 -2.77 11.85 3.19
C VAL A 43 -4.02 11.98 4.06
N GLY A 44 -4.20 11.03 4.98
CA GLY A 44 -5.30 11.02 5.93
C GLY A 44 -5.32 12.24 6.83
N ASN A 45 -6.37 13.05 6.69
CA ASN A 45 -6.60 14.25 7.48
C ASN A 45 -7.48 13.92 8.70
N SER A 46 -6.86 13.42 9.79
CA SER A 46 -7.31 13.36 11.21
C SER A 46 -8.79 13.18 11.61
N SER A 47 -9.70 12.84 10.69
CA SER A 47 -11.15 12.87 10.92
C SER A 47 -11.67 11.57 11.52
N GLY A 48 -10.89 10.48 11.38
CA GLY A 48 -11.19 9.17 11.92
C GLY A 48 -10.24 8.78 13.07
N PRO A 49 -10.47 7.62 13.71
CA PRO A 49 -9.57 7.10 14.72
C PRO A 49 -8.17 6.92 14.12
N ARG A 50 -7.17 7.45 14.82
CA ARG A 50 -5.77 7.25 14.48
C ARG A 50 -5.41 5.79 14.79
N LEU A 51 -5.21 4.99 13.73
CA LEU A 51 -4.90 3.55 13.84
C LEU A 51 -3.44 3.32 14.28
N PHE A 52 -2.53 4.16 13.80
CA PHE A 52 -1.09 4.07 14.04
C PHE A 52 -0.51 5.46 14.38
N SER A 53 0.73 5.52 14.88
CA SER A 53 1.36 6.81 15.22
C SER A 53 1.57 7.74 14.01
N VAL A 54 1.63 7.18 12.81
CA VAL A 54 1.79 7.91 11.54
C VAL A 54 0.46 8.11 10.80
N ASN A 55 0.41 9.08 9.90
CA ASN A 55 -0.73 9.24 8.99
C ASN A 55 -0.62 8.22 7.85
N ALA A 56 -1.77 7.75 7.36
CA ALA A 56 -1.81 6.95 6.14
C ALA A 56 -1.74 7.84 4.90
N THR A 57 -1.08 7.37 3.84
CA THR A 57 -1.35 7.82 2.47
C THR A 57 -2.30 6.83 1.83
N TYR A 58 -3.42 7.34 1.30
CA TYR A 58 -4.45 6.53 0.68
C TYR A 58 -4.27 6.47 -0.83
N TYR A 59 -4.54 5.30 -1.40
CA TYR A 59 -4.46 5.02 -2.82
C TYR A 59 -5.70 4.25 -3.27
N LYS A 60 -5.96 4.32 -4.57
CA LYS A 60 -6.78 3.35 -5.30
C LYS A 60 -5.90 2.58 -6.26
N VAL A 61 -5.89 1.25 -6.14
CA VAL A 61 -5.19 0.33 -7.05
C VAL A 61 -6.26 -0.46 -7.80
N ASP A 62 -6.41 -0.22 -9.11
CA ASP A 62 -7.52 -0.73 -9.93
C ASP A 62 -8.90 -0.49 -9.28
N GLY A 63 -9.05 0.70 -8.71
CA GLY A 63 -10.25 1.12 -7.98
C GLY A 63 -10.42 0.54 -6.58
N LYS A 64 -9.53 -0.35 -6.11
CA LYS A 64 -9.57 -0.95 -4.77
C LYS A 64 -8.82 -0.10 -3.74
N PRO A 65 -9.29 -0.01 -2.49
CA PRO A 65 -8.68 0.83 -1.48
C PRO A 65 -7.38 0.22 -0.96
N LEU A 66 -6.33 1.04 -0.90
CA LEU A 66 -5.06 0.69 -0.27
C LEU A 66 -4.57 1.86 0.58
N ALA A 67 -4.06 1.59 1.77
CA ALA A 67 -3.46 2.59 2.65
C ALA A 67 -2.05 2.17 3.02
N ILE A 68 -1.09 3.10 2.93
CA ILE A 68 0.31 2.89 3.33
C ILE A 68 0.61 3.77 4.53
N TYR A 69 1.16 3.16 5.58
CA TYR A 69 1.64 3.82 6.78
C TYR A 69 3.15 3.68 6.82
N GLU A 70 3.87 4.76 6.52
CA GLU A 70 5.34 4.75 6.53
C GLU A 70 5.86 5.34 7.84
N PHE A 71 6.64 4.53 8.55
CA PHE A 71 7.21 4.82 9.86
C PHE A 71 8.63 5.36 9.72
N PRO A 72 9.16 6.06 10.74
CA PRO A 72 10.53 6.54 10.71
C PRO A 72 11.60 5.44 10.65
N ASN A 73 11.24 4.19 10.99
CA ASN A 73 12.12 3.01 10.92
C ASN A 73 11.31 1.70 11.06
N GLU A 74 11.93 0.59 10.68
CA GLU A 74 11.32 -0.75 10.72
C GLU A 74 10.92 -1.18 12.13
N LYS A 75 11.67 -0.76 13.16
CA LYS A 75 11.38 -1.15 14.55
C LYS A 75 10.03 -0.61 15.00
N GLU A 76 9.69 0.63 14.68
CA GLU A 76 8.38 1.20 15.00
C GLU A 76 7.26 0.55 14.17
N ALA A 77 7.46 0.35 12.86
CA ALA A 77 6.49 -0.36 12.02
C ALA A 77 6.18 -1.76 12.56
N LYS A 78 7.21 -2.54 12.93
CA LYS A 78 7.08 -3.88 13.50
C LYS A 78 6.47 -3.90 14.90
N LYS A 79 6.67 -2.84 15.69
CA LYS A 79 6.05 -2.71 17.01
C LYS A 79 4.55 -2.45 16.86
N GLU A 80 4.16 -1.58 15.95
CA GLU A 80 2.75 -1.23 15.75
C GLU A 80 1.96 -2.29 14.99
N SER A 81 2.60 -3.03 14.07
CA SER A 81 1.95 -4.15 13.39
C SER A 81 1.46 -5.25 14.35
N LYS A 82 2.14 -5.44 15.48
CA LYS A 82 1.72 -6.39 16.55
C LYS A 82 0.44 -5.99 17.27
N THR A 83 -0.06 -4.77 17.06
CA THR A 83 -1.33 -4.32 17.64
C THR A 83 -2.53 -4.75 16.81
N ILE A 84 -2.31 -5.20 15.57
CA ILE A 84 -3.31 -5.72 14.65
C ILE A 84 -3.69 -7.13 15.11
N SER A 85 -4.99 -7.40 15.26
CA SER A 85 -5.49 -8.74 15.55
C SER A 85 -5.31 -9.66 14.34
N GLU A 86 -5.29 -10.97 14.58
CA GLU A 86 -5.13 -11.95 13.50
C GLU A 86 -6.18 -11.80 12.39
N ASP A 87 -7.42 -11.40 12.72
CA ASP A 87 -8.50 -11.19 11.75
C ASP A 87 -8.54 -9.77 11.16
N GLY A 88 -7.60 -8.88 11.54
CA GLY A 88 -7.53 -7.50 11.06
C GLY A 88 -8.65 -6.56 11.55
N THR A 89 -9.57 -7.02 12.40
CA THR A 89 -10.73 -6.22 12.87
C THR A 89 -10.41 -5.32 14.06
N ARG A 90 -9.25 -5.50 14.71
CA ARG A 90 -8.83 -4.70 15.85
C ARG A 90 -7.39 -4.23 15.67
N ILE A 91 -7.16 -2.94 15.87
CA ILE A 91 -5.82 -2.33 15.86
C ILE A 91 -5.64 -1.60 17.19
N GLY A 92 -4.83 -2.19 18.06
CA GLY A 92 -4.70 -1.76 19.45
C GLY A 92 -6.04 -1.82 20.17
N ARG A 93 -6.61 -0.65 20.48
CA ARG A 93 -7.92 -0.48 21.14
C ARG A 93 -9.04 -0.07 20.19
N VAL A 94 -8.72 0.18 18.91
CA VAL A 94 -9.71 0.55 17.90
C VAL A 94 -10.28 -0.71 17.28
N ILE A 95 -11.60 -0.81 17.26
CA ILE A 95 -12.33 -1.82 16.48
C ILE A 95 -12.64 -1.19 15.12
N VAL A 96 -12.32 -1.91 14.06
CA VAL A 96 -12.58 -1.54 12.68
C VAL A 96 -13.67 -2.49 12.18
N GLU A 97 -14.72 -1.93 11.58
CA GLU A 97 -15.75 -2.69 10.87
C GLU A 97 -15.44 -2.59 9.37
N PRO A 98 -14.64 -3.50 8.80
CA PRO A 98 -14.24 -3.39 7.42
C PRO A 98 -15.43 -3.73 6.51
N ILE A 99 -15.51 -3.03 5.37
CA ILE A 99 -16.53 -3.28 4.34
C ILE A 99 -16.27 -4.55 3.52
N ASP A 100 -15.06 -5.10 3.61
CA ASP A 100 -14.59 -6.30 2.92
C ASP A 100 -13.45 -6.96 3.74
N ILE A 101 -12.77 -7.97 3.20
CA ILE A 101 -11.72 -8.73 3.88
C ILE A 101 -10.50 -7.83 4.15
N PRO A 102 -10.05 -7.69 5.42
CA PRO A 102 -8.86 -6.94 5.74
C PRO A 102 -7.59 -7.77 5.50
N HIS A 103 -6.67 -7.21 4.73
CA HIS A 103 -5.32 -7.72 4.53
C HIS A 103 -4.33 -6.67 5.03
N PHE A 104 -3.53 -7.03 6.05
CA PHE A 104 -2.42 -6.21 6.49
C PHE A 104 -1.10 -6.87 6.14
N TYR A 105 -0.12 -6.05 5.78
CA TYR A 105 1.24 -6.46 5.48
C TYR A 105 2.20 -5.57 6.26
N GLN A 106 3.34 -6.12 6.70
CA GLN A 106 4.44 -5.34 7.25
C GLN A 106 5.73 -5.74 6.55
N LYS A 107 6.40 -4.74 5.94
CA LYS A 107 7.73 -4.91 5.35
C LYS A 107 8.54 -3.65 5.61
N GLY A 108 9.74 -3.84 6.16
CA GLY A 108 10.62 -2.73 6.52
C GLY A 108 9.87 -1.66 7.31
N GLU A 109 9.86 -0.45 6.77
CA GLU A 109 9.34 0.77 7.42
C GLU A 109 7.85 0.98 7.17
N ILE A 110 7.18 0.13 6.40
CA ILE A 110 5.77 0.31 6.04
C ILE A 110 4.86 -0.76 6.63
N ILE A 111 3.65 -0.33 6.99
CA ILE A 111 2.48 -1.19 7.10
C ILE A 111 1.56 -0.84 5.93
N VAL A 112 1.03 -1.85 5.25
CA VAL A 112 0.07 -1.69 4.16
C VAL A 112 -1.25 -2.33 4.56
N SER A 113 -2.35 -1.61 4.36
CA SER A 113 -3.71 -2.11 4.53
C SER A 113 -4.38 -2.17 3.16
N TYR A 114 -4.90 -3.33 2.82
CA TYR A 114 -5.74 -3.59 1.66
C TYR A 114 -7.06 -4.19 2.16
N ILE A 115 -8.20 -3.59 1.79
CA ILE A 115 -9.53 -4.08 2.17
C ILE A 115 -10.24 -4.52 0.90
N GLY A 116 -10.28 -5.83 0.65
CA GLY A 116 -10.79 -6.38 -0.61
C GLY A 116 -10.50 -7.87 -0.79
N SER A 117 -10.85 -8.41 -1.97
CA SER A 117 -10.69 -9.83 -2.32
C SER A 117 -10.15 -10.05 -3.75
N ASP A 118 -9.46 -9.06 -4.30
CA ASP A 118 -8.86 -9.14 -5.65
C ASP A 118 -7.60 -10.01 -5.62
N THR A 119 -7.73 -11.23 -6.12
CA THR A 119 -6.66 -12.24 -6.05
C THR A 119 -5.38 -11.85 -6.79
N LYS A 120 -5.47 -11.00 -7.84
CA LYS A 120 -4.26 -10.54 -8.55
C LYS A 120 -3.53 -9.54 -7.66
N LEU A 121 -4.24 -8.52 -7.19
CA LEU A 121 -3.65 -7.51 -6.31
C LEU A 121 -3.09 -8.11 -5.03
N GLU A 122 -3.80 -9.05 -4.39
CA GLU A 122 -3.30 -9.76 -3.20
C GLU A 122 -1.98 -10.48 -3.50
N LYS A 123 -1.91 -11.21 -4.61
CA LYS A 123 -0.71 -11.95 -5.00
C LYS A 123 0.46 -11.01 -5.28
N ASP A 124 0.21 -9.91 -5.97
CA ASP A 124 1.27 -8.95 -6.32
C ASP A 124 1.75 -8.18 -5.09
N LEU A 125 0.84 -7.83 -4.16
CA LEU A 125 1.19 -7.34 -2.84
C LEU A 125 2.03 -8.36 -2.07
N GLU A 126 1.66 -9.65 -2.06
CA GLU A 126 2.43 -10.69 -1.39
C GLU A 126 3.82 -10.89 -1.99
N ASN A 127 3.96 -10.78 -3.31
CA ASN A 127 5.24 -10.87 -4.00
C ASN A 127 6.18 -9.73 -3.56
N VAL A 128 5.64 -8.53 -3.37
CA VAL A 128 6.43 -7.35 -2.99
C VAL A 128 6.64 -7.28 -1.48
N LEU A 129 5.64 -7.59 -0.66
CA LEU A 129 5.61 -7.32 0.78
C LEU A 129 5.83 -8.57 1.64
N GLY A 130 5.69 -9.76 1.07
CA GLY A 130 5.57 -11.01 1.82
C GLY A 130 4.12 -11.30 2.22
N LYS A 131 3.92 -12.42 2.92
CA LYS A 131 2.58 -12.87 3.32
C LYS A 131 1.87 -11.85 4.21
N SER A 132 0.55 -11.78 4.07
CA SER A 132 -0.28 -11.01 4.98
C SER A 132 -0.06 -11.47 6.43
N ILE A 133 -0.06 -10.52 7.36
CA ILE A 133 0.01 -10.77 8.81
C ILE A 133 -1.38 -11.00 9.42
N THR A 134 -2.43 -10.88 8.62
CA THR A 134 -3.80 -11.21 8.99
C THR A 134 -4.24 -12.49 8.31
N ASN A 135 -4.95 -13.32 9.06
CA ASN A 135 -5.69 -14.46 8.57
C ASN A 135 -7.08 -13.97 8.19
N SER A 136 -7.37 -13.91 6.89
CA SER A 136 -8.74 -13.67 6.43
C SER A 136 -9.64 -14.75 7.05
N PRO A 137 -10.66 -14.41 7.86
CA PRO A 137 -11.68 -15.38 8.19
C PRO A 137 -12.27 -15.84 6.86
N ILE A 138 -12.21 -17.14 6.59
CA ILE A 138 -12.94 -17.71 5.45
C ILE A 138 -14.39 -17.34 5.72
N LEU A 139 -14.90 -16.33 5.02
CA LEU A 139 -16.32 -16.06 4.97
C LEU A 139 -16.91 -17.30 4.31
N ASN A 140 -17.43 -18.21 5.13
CA ASN A 140 -18.27 -19.30 4.67
C ASN A 140 -19.43 -18.65 3.91
N LYS A 141 -19.32 -18.60 2.59
CA LYS A 141 -20.40 -18.25 1.68
C LYS A 141 -21.53 -19.28 1.80
#